data_AF-A0A0M6WQD0-F1
#
_entry.id   AF-A0A0M6WQD0-F1
#
_cell.length_a   1.000
_cell.length_b   1.000
_cell.length_c   1.000
_cell.angle_alpha   90.00
_cell.angle_beta   90.00
_cell.angle_gamma   90.00
#
_symmetry.space_group_name_H-M   'P 1'
#
loop_
_entity.id
_entity.type
_entity.pdbx_description
1 polymer ?
#
loop_
_entity_poly.entity_id
_entity_poly.type
_entity_poly.pdbx_seq_one_letter_code
_entity_poly.pdbx_strand_id
1 'polypeptide(L)'
;MKQKSYYLKIFLIIECVLLIFLGIFYFSAGRSLYERDSDGNVAEFNATNDVGELTQGATVEQIYTSQMDLLDSIGVMVSDYGKSINHGVEIQCENLSKGQILAKKTFSADEFEVNQYVYLNIADGVKVDRGDQIKISCTSDGEAGDAPTILYNVENKLENPDVARDAQFTVNGNVVPGTMCIAVNGRNYVWTGPNYWKLVLLAVVLVAVLYGIECSCDKRGKTTILFNMLFVLKKYKFLIKQLVKRDFKVRYKRSVLGVFWSFLNPLLMMIVQYVVFSQLFKSDIENYPVYLLSGTVIFNFFNEGVGQSLTSIVGNAPLITKVYLPKYIYPVTRVFSSGINLLMSLIPLIIAALITGEKITWAFLMLPYILICVMIFTMGFGMILAAAMTFFRDMQFLWGVLSMLWMYLTPLFYPISIVPKQVQGLVLNNPMYYFVNAFRTIILEGITPRPVVFCQCTMVALVMLGIGSLIFKKTQDKFIFYI
;
A
#
# COMPACT_ATOMS: atom_id res chain seq x y z
N MET A 1 -4.98 37.23 29.47
CA MET A 1 -5.52 35.89 29.79
C MET A 1 -6.21 35.17 28.62
N LYS A 2 -7.15 35.80 27.89
CA LYS A 2 -7.89 35.14 26.77
C LYS A 2 -6.99 34.56 25.65
N GLN A 3 -5.93 35.28 25.26
CA GLN A 3 -5.04 34.85 24.19
C GLN A 3 -4.14 33.66 24.58
N LYS A 4 -3.61 33.64 25.83
CA LYS A 4 -2.83 32.50 26.37
C LYS A 4 -3.68 31.23 26.49
N SER A 5 -4.95 31.37 26.89
CA SER A 5 -5.92 30.27 26.92
C SER A 5 -6.25 29.74 25.52
N TYR A 6 -6.27 30.60 24.50
CA TYR A 6 -6.52 30.19 23.11
C TYR A 6 -5.40 29.31 22.53
N TYR A 7 -4.13 29.73 22.65
CA TYR A 7 -3.00 28.92 22.20
C TYR A 7 -2.95 27.58 22.97
N LEU A 8 -3.10 27.61 24.29
CA LEU A 8 -3.09 26.37 25.08
C LEU A 8 -4.19 25.38 24.66
N LYS A 9 -5.41 25.86 24.36
CA LYS A 9 -6.50 25.01 23.86
C LYS A 9 -6.17 24.36 22.51
N ILE A 10 -5.58 25.12 21.58
CA ILE A 10 -5.21 24.57 20.27
C ILE A 10 -4.09 23.54 20.41
N PHE A 11 -3.08 23.83 21.23
CA PHE A 11 -2.01 22.90 21.55
C PHE A 11 -2.56 21.58 22.07
N LEU A 12 -3.42 21.63 23.10
CA LEU A 12 -4.03 20.45 23.69
C LEU A 12 -4.88 19.67 22.67
N ILE A 13 -5.60 20.34 21.78
CA ILE A 13 -6.38 19.66 20.73
C ILE A 13 -5.44 18.93 19.75
N ILE A 14 -4.36 19.58 19.30
CA ILE A 14 -3.40 18.97 18.37
C ILE A 14 -2.73 17.75 19.00
N GLU A 15 -2.25 17.88 20.25
CA GLU A 15 -1.62 16.78 20.97
C GLU A 15 -2.59 15.64 21.27
N CYS A 16 -3.83 15.93 21.69
CA CYS A 16 -4.84 14.89 21.89
C CYS A 16 -5.15 14.16 20.58
N VAL A 17 -5.30 14.88 19.46
CA VAL A 17 -5.55 14.25 18.15
C VAL A 17 -4.37 13.38 17.72
N LEU A 18 -3.13 13.84 17.94
CA LEU A 18 -1.92 13.09 17.65
C LEU A 18 -1.85 11.81 18.50
N LEU A 19 -2.07 11.90 19.81
CA LEU A 19 -2.04 10.76 20.72
C LEU A 19 -3.16 9.76 20.43
N ILE A 20 -4.36 10.23 20.10
CA ILE A 20 -5.47 9.35 19.67
C ILE A 20 -5.07 8.62 18.39
N PHE A 21 -4.51 9.32 17.40
CA PHE A 21 -4.06 8.70 16.15
C PHE A 21 -2.97 7.65 16.40
N LEU A 22 -1.95 7.96 17.20
CA LEU A 22 -0.87 7.02 17.55
C LEU A 22 -1.38 5.85 18.41
N GLY A 23 -2.38 6.06 19.26
CA GLY A 23 -3.05 5.00 20.00
C GLY A 23 -3.82 4.05 19.09
N ILE A 24 -4.60 4.60 18.15
CA ILE A 24 -5.29 3.81 17.12
C ILE A 24 -4.27 3.06 16.27
N PHE A 25 -3.16 3.69 15.87
CA PHE A 25 -2.12 3.04 15.08
C PHE A 25 -1.51 1.85 15.82
N TYR A 26 -1.21 2.01 17.12
CA TYR A 26 -0.67 0.91 17.93
C TYR A 26 -1.64 -0.28 17.99
N PHE A 27 -2.92 -0.02 18.26
CA PHE A 27 -3.94 -1.05 18.35
C PHE A 27 -4.23 -1.71 16.99
N SER A 28 -4.23 -0.91 15.94
CA SER A 28 -4.45 -1.31 14.55
C SER A 28 -3.31 -2.15 13.98
N ALA A 29 -2.07 -1.82 14.33
CA ALA A 29 -0.89 -2.55 13.86
C ALA A 29 -0.73 -3.90 14.57
N GLY A 30 -1.04 -3.99 15.86
CA GLY A 30 -0.98 -5.27 16.59
C GLY A 30 0.36 -5.99 16.42
N ARG A 31 0.33 -7.25 15.94
CA ARG A 31 1.55 -8.06 15.68
C ARG A 31 2.41 -7.54 14.53
N SER A 32 1.81 -6.90 13.52
CA SER A 32 2.55 -6.35 12.36
C SER A 32 3.52 -5.22 12.73
N LEU A 33 3.41 -4.68 13.95
CA LEU A 33 4.36 -3.70 14.47
C LEU A 33 5.69 -4.32 14.90
N TYR A 34 5.66 -5.60 15.31
CA TYR A 34 6.78 -6.33 15.89
C TYR A 34 7.38 -7.36 14.92
N GLU A 35 6.55 -7.91 14.04
CA GLU A 35 6.92 -8.98 13.12
C GLU A 35 6.48 -8.61 11.69
N ARG A 36 7.28 -9.01 10.71
CA ARG A 36 7.02 -8.81 9.28
C ARG A 36 7.40 -10.06 8.52
N ASP A 37 6.78 -10.34 7.39
CA ASP A 37 7.29 -11.36 6.47
C ASP A 37 8.73 -11.05 6.07
N SER A 38 9.54 -12.10 5.99
CA SER A 38 10.96 -11.97 5.68
C SER A 38 11.17 -11.66 4.19
N ASP A 39 12.16 -10.81 3.89
CA ASP A 39 12.65 -10.63 2.51
C ASP A 39 13.41 -11.88 2.03
N GLY A 40 13.70 -12.81 2.93
CA GLY A 40 14.29 -14.12 2.64
C GLY A 40 13.28 -15.23 2.32
N ASN A 41 11.99 -14.91 2.22
CA ASN A 41 10.99 -15.90 1.83
C ASN A 41 11.24 -16.37 0.39
N VAL A 42 11.04 -17.67 0.16
CA VAL A 42 11.14 -18.29 -1.16
C VAL A 42 9.74 -18.69 -1.59
N ALA A 43 9.22 -18.05 -2.64
CA ALA A 43 7.90 -18.36 -3.19
C ALA A 43 7.91 -19.71 -3.92
N GLU A 44 6.74 -20.33 -4.05
CA GLU A 44 6.57 -21.52 -4.88
C GLU A 44 6.97 -21.24 -6.34
N PHE A 45 7.63 -22.20 -6.96
CA PHE A 45 7.95 -22.15 -8.39
C PHE A 45 7.71 -23.50 -9.08
N ASN A 46 7.56 -23.44 -10.40
CA ASN A 46 7.28 -24.62 -11.22
C ASN A 46 8.51 -25.51 -11.35
N ALA A 47 8.29 -26.82 -11.32
CA ALA A 47 9.32 -27.81 -11.61
C ALA A 47 9.66 -27.87 -13.10
N THR A 48 10.91 -28.24 -13.40
CA THR A 48 11.34 -28.54 -14.78
C THR A 48 11.81 -29.99 -14.90
N ASN A 49 12.43 -30.51 -13.85
CA ASN A 49 12.97 -31.86 -13.78
C ASN A 49 12.61 -32.53 -12.44
N ASP A 50 12.88 -33.83 -12.36
CA ASP A 50 12.67 -34.66 -11.18
C ASP A 50 13.94 -35.43 -10.80
N VAL A 51 14.06 -35.75 -9.51
CA VAL A 51 15.23 -36.43 -8.95
C VAL A 51 15.14 -37.96 -9.12
N GLY A 52 14.04 -38.46 -9.69
CA GLY A 52 13.67 -39.87 -9.67
C GLY A 52 13.09 -40.32 -8.33
N GLU A 53 12.66 -41.57 -8.29
CA GLU A 53 12.01 -42.19 -7.13
C GLU A 53 12.96 -42.23 -5.93
N LEU A 54 12.48 -41.71 -4.79
CA LEU A 54 13.27 -41.55 -3.59
C LEU A 54 13.29 -42.88 -2.81
N THR A 55 14.16 -43.79 -3.23
CA THR A 55 14.27 -45.14 -2.65
C THR A 55 15.05 -45.17 -1.33
N GLN A 56 14.97 -46.28 -0.58
CA GLN A 56 15.67 -46.45 0.68
C GLN A 56 17.19 -46.14 0.57
N GLY A 57 17.64 -45.12 1.31
CA GLY A 57 19.03 -44.66 1.31
C GLY A 57 19.33 -43.54 0.30
N ALA A 58 18.38 -43.20 -0.58
CA ALA A 58 18.46 -42.00 -1.40
C ALA A 58 18.26 -40.75 -0.52
N THR A 59 19.06 -39.73 -0.78
CA THR A 59 19.05 -38.47 -0.04
C THR A 59 18.99 -37.32 -1.02
N VAL A 60 18.03 -36.42 -0.83
CA VAL A 60 17.94 -35.20 -1.63
C VAL A 60 18.03 -34.03 -0.66
N GLU A 61 19.03 -33.18 -0.86
CA GLU A 61 19.33 -32.09 0.06
C GLU A 61 19.42 -30.74 -0.68
N GLN A 62 18.89 -29.71 -0.06
CA GLN A 62 19.01 -28.32 -0.50
C GLN A 62 19.55 -27.48 0.66
N ILE A 63 20.69 -26.85 0.43
CA ILE A 63 21.28 -25.86 1.34
C ILE A 63 20.96 -24.46 0.82
N TYR A 64 20.57 -23.56 1.73
CA TYR A 64 20.41 -22.14 1.44
C TYR A 64 20.83 -21.30 2.65
N THR A 65 21.11 -20.02 2.42
CA THR A 65 21.44 -19.08 3.50
C THR A 65 20.18 -18.39 3.99
N SER A 66 19.86 -18.54 5.28
CA SER A 66 18.69 -17.90 5.88
C SER A 66 18.87 -16.38 5.97
N GLN A 67 17.87 -15.63 5.54
CA GLN A 67 17.77 -14.18 5.77
C GLN A 67 16.59 -13.83 6.70
N MET A 68 16.11 -14.82 7.47
CA MET A 68 14.96 -14.66 8.37
C MET A 68 15.33 -14.82 9.85
N ASP A 69 14.57 -14.16 10.73
CA ASP A 69 14.74 -14.24 12.18
C ASP A 69 13.90 -15.38 12.81
N LEU A 70 12.77 -15.73 12.18
CA LEU A 70 11.86 -16.82 12.53
C LEU A 70 11.51 -17.60 11.27
N LEU A 71 11.61 -18.92 11.33
CA LEU A 71 11.20 -19.86 10.28
C LEU A 71 9.85 -20.47 10.65
N ASP A 72 8.80 -20.23 9.85
CA ASP A 72 7.43 -20.67 10.15
C ASP A 72 7.03 -21.94 9.41
N SER A 73 7.37 -22.03 8.12
CA SER A 73 7.11 -23.24 7.35
C SER A 73 8.10 -23.45 6.20
N ILE A 74 8.26 -24.72 5.85
CA ILE A 74 9.02 -25.15 4.67
C ILE A 74 8.12 -26.06 3.85
N GLY A 75 7.85 -25.65 2.61
CA GLY A 75 7.22 -26.44 1.57
C GLY A 75 8.27 -27.12 0.71
N VAL A 76 8.02 -28.38 0.33
CA VAL A 76 8.77 -29.09 -0.71
C VAL A 76 7.78 -29.65 -1.71
N MET A 77 8.07 -29.49 -3.00
CA MET A 77 7.24 -30.08 -4.05
C MET A 77 7.53 -31.58 -4.20
N VAL A 78 6.50 -32.39 -3.98
CA VAL A 78 6.51 -33.84 -4.10
C VAL A 78 5.52 -34.26 -5.19
N SER A 79 5.81 -35.34 -5.90
CA SER A 79 4.89 -35.91 -6.89
C SER A 79 4.83 -37.43 -6.77
N ASP A 80 3.61 -37.95 -6.84
CA ASP A 80 3.30 -39.38 -6.96
C ASP A 80 3.18 -39.80 -8.45
N TYR A 81 3.21 -38.84 -9.38
CA TYR A 81 2.90 -39.02 -10.81
C TYR A 81 1.58 -39.78 -11.07
N GLY A 82 0.62 -39.69 -10.14
CA GLY A 82 -0.66 -40.40 -10.20
C GLY A 82 -0.56 -41.90 -9.95
N LYS A 83 0.54 -42.38 -9.36
CA LYS A 83 0.70 -43.77 -8.90
C LYS A 83 0.19 -43.91 -7.46
N SER A 84 -0.46 -45.03 -7.15
CA SER A 84 -0.79 -45.38 -5.77
C SER A 84 0.47 -45.81 -5.03
N ILE A 85 1.08 -44.86 -4.32
CA ILE A 85 2.24 -45.09 -3.46
C ILE A 85 1.80 -45.41 -2.02
N ASN A 86 2.56 -46.23 -1.30
CA ASN A 86 2.32 -46.56 0.12
C ASN A 86 3.37 -45.95 1.06
N HIS A 87 4.53 -45.56 0.53
CA HIS A 87 5.64 -45.01 1.32
C HIS A 87 5.66 -43.49 1.35
N GLY A 88 6.06 -42.95 2.50
CA GLY A 88 6.05 -41.53 2.79
C GLY A 88 7.35 -40.81 2.45
N VAL A 89 7.36 -39.47 2.60
CA VAL A 89 8.59 -38.66 2.61
C VAL A 89 8.80 -38.12 4.01
N GLU A 90 9.99 -38.34 4.55
CA GLU A 90 10.49 -37.64 5.71
C GLU A 90 11.22 -36.36 5.27
N ILE A 91 10.71 -35.22 5.73
CA ILE A 91 11.34 -33.91 5.51
C ILE A 91 11.94 -33.45 6.83
N GLN A 92 13.24 -33.20 6.81
CA GLN A 92 14.00 -32.69 7.95
C GLN A 92 14.66 -31.36 7.58
N CYS A 93 14.53 -30.39 8.47
CA CYS A 93 15.18 -29.09 8.38
C CYS A 93 16.19 -28.96 9.51
N GLU A 94 17.44 -28.66 9.18
CA GLU A 94 18.52 -28.47 10.14
C GLU A 94 19.32 -27.20 9.86
N ASN A 95 19.83 -26.61 10.94
CA ASN A 95 20.75 -25.48 10.89
C ASN A 95 22.18 -26.01 10.96
N LEU A 96 22.91 -25.93 9.85
CA LEU A 96 24.30 -26.40 9.74
C LEU A 96 25.26 -25.53 10.55
N SER A 97 24.99 -24.24 10.69
CA SER A 97 25.83 -23.31 11.45
C SER A 97 25.82 -23.62 12.95
N LYS A 98 24.73 -24.18 13.48
CA LYS A 98 24.54 -24.50 14.90
C LYS A 98 24.45 -26.00 15.20
N GLY A 99 24.38 -26.85 14.19
CA GLY A 99 24.21 -28.30 14.34
C GLY A 99 22.87 -28.70 14.98
N GLN A 100 21.81 -27.91 14.79
CA GLN A 100 20.51 -28.11 15.43
C GLN A 100 19.44 -28.49 14.41
N ILE A 101 18.69 -29.56 14.70
CA ILE A 101 17.48 -29.91 13.93
C ILE A 101 16.38 -28.92 14.32
N LEU A 102 15.85 -28.18 13.33
CA LEU A 102 14.83 -27.16 13.53
C LEU A 102 13.43 -27.77 13.51
N ALA A 103 13.16 -28.65 12.55
CA ALA A 103 11.87 -29.32 12.41
C ALA A 103 12.03 -30.62 11.62
N LYS A 104 11.16 -31.59 11.92
CA LYS A 104 11.14 -32.90 11.26
C LYS A 104 9.71 -33.42 11.24
N LYS A 105 9.22 -33.84 10.08
CA LYS A 105 7.91 -34.51 9.93
C LYS A 105 7.97 -35.53 8.81
N THR A 106 7.33 -36.66 9.04
CA THR A 106 7.08 -37.68 8.03
C THR A 106 5.69 -37.47 7.46
N PHE A 107 5.59 -37.38 6.14
CA PHE A 107 4.35 -37.24 5.40
C PHE A 107 3.97 -38.58 4.80
N SER A 108 2.74 -39.01 5.02
CA SER A 108 2.21 -40.26 4.49
C SER A 108 1.86 -40.14 3.01
N ALA A 109 1.80 -41.27 2.32
CA ALA A 109 1.50 -41.32 0.89
C ALA A 109 0.16 -40.68 0.49
N ASP A 110 -0.84 -40.74 1.37
CA ASP A 110 -2.17 -40.15 1.16
C ASP A 110 -2.18 -38.60 1.14
N GLU A 111 -1.08 -37.95 1.54
CA GLU A 111 -0.95 -36.49 1.55
C GLU A 111 -0.35 -35.93 0.24
N PHE A 112 -0.04 -36.80 -0.74
CA PHE A 112 0.59 -36.41 -2.00
C PHE A 112 -0.40 -36.44 -3.17
N GLU A 113 -0.37 -35.38 -3.99
CA GLU A 113 -0.95 -35.35 -5.33
C GLU A 113 0.15 -35.03 -6.35
N VAL A 114 -0.20 -35.03 -7.64
CA VAL A 114 0.73 -34.74 -8.73
C VAL A 114 1.27 -33.31 -8.61
N ASN A 115 2.58 -33.18 -8.37
CA ASN A 115 3.33 -31.93 -8.30
C ASN A 115 2.81 -30.96 -7.22
N GLN A 116 2.54 -31.47 -6.03
CA GLN A 116 1.98 -30.68 -4.92
C GLN A 116 3.06 -30.27 -3.91
N TYR A 117 2.94 -29.05 -3.36
CA TYR A 117 3.75 -28.61 -2.23
C TYR A 117 3.21 -29.18 -0.92
N VAL A 118 4.11 -29.81 -0.17
CA VAL A 118 3.83 -30.34 1.16
C VAL A 118 4.57 -29.53 2.20
N TYR A 119 3.83 -29.04 3.21
CA TYR A 119 4.32 -28.04 4.16
C TYR A 119 4.64 -28.62 5.55
N LEU A 120 5.90 -28.49 5.95
CA LEU A 120 6.38 -28.63 7.32
C LEU A 120 6.07 -27.36 8.10
N ASN A 121 4.92 -27.33 8.77
CA ASN A 121 4.50 -26.20 9.59
C ASN A 121 5.06 -26.27 11.01
N ILE A 122 5.61 -25.16 11.51
CA ILE A 122 6.19 -25.03 12.84
C ILE A 122 5.28 -24.12 13.67
N ALA A 123 4.67 -24.64 14.73
CA ALA A 123 3.51 -24.02 15.40
C ALA A 123 3.74 -22.66 16.09
N ASP A 124 4.97 -22.15 16.18
CA ASP A 124 5.28 -20.78 16.67
C ASP A 124 6.51 -20.14 15.96
N GLY A 125 6.99 -20.79 14.90
CA GLY A 125 8.24 -20.47 14.24
C GLY A 125 9.49 -20.81 15.07
N VAL A 126 10.56 -21.30 14.42
CA VAL A 126 11.87 -21.52 15.07
C VAL A 126 12.77 -20.30 14.83
N LYS A 127 13.46 -19.84 15.87
CA LYS A 127 14.44 -18.75 15.74
C LYS A 127 15.65 -19.19 14.92
N VAL A 128 15.98 -18.41 13.91
CA VAL A 128 17.15 -18.61 13.04
C VAL A 128 17.89 -17.28 12.97
N ASP A 129 19.22 -17.30 12.91
CA ASP A 129 19.98 -16.06 12.71
C ASP A 129 20.21 -15.81 11.21
N ARG A 130 20.20 -14.54 10.82
CA ARG A 130 20.49 -14.16 9.42
C ARG A 130 21.94 -14.53 9.09
N GLY A 131 22.13 -15.25 7.99
CA GLY A 131 23.40 -15.82 7.58
C GLY A 131 23.60 -17.29 8.01
N ASP A 132 22.72 -17.86 8.84
CA ASP A 132 22.76 -19.29 9.16
C ASP A 132 22.51 -20.12 7.89
N GLN A 133 23.29 -21.17 7.68
CA GLN A 133 23.07 -22.13 6.59
C GLN A 133 22.03 -23.16 7.02
N ILE A 134 20.92 -23.22 6.29
CA ILE A 134 19.84 -24.15 6.54
C ILE A 134 19.87 -25.24 5.48
N LYS A 135 19.83 -26.49 5.93
CA LYS A 135 19.73 -27.67 5.07
C LYS A 135 18.34 -28.29 5.20
N ILE A 136 17.71 -28.48 4.05
CA ILE A 136 16.47 -29.23 3.91
C ILE A 136 16.87 -30.58 3.31
N SER A 137 16.60 -31.66 4.04
CA SER A 137 16.87 -33.03 3.59
C SER A 137 15.56 -33.82 3.47
N CYS A 138 15.38 -34.49 2.34
CA CYS A 138 14.26 -35.37 2.05
C CYS A 138 14.77 -36.81 1.95
N THR A 139 14.16 -37.70 2.72
CA THR A 139 14.45 -39.14 2.75
C THR A 139 13.15 -39.93 2.73
N SER A 140 13.17 -41.14 2.19
CA SER A 140 12.01 -42.04 2.14
C SER A 140 12.49 -43.47 2.34
N ASP A 141 11.59 -44.29 2.84
CA ASP A 141 11.76 -45.72 3.08
C ASP A 141 11.23 -46.58 1.92
N GLY A 142 10.79 -45.95 0.82
CA GLY A 142 10.16 -46.65 -0.30
C GLY A 142 11.09 -47.51 -1.14
N GLU A 143 10.50 -48.52 -1.78
CA GLU A 143 11.15 -49.35 -2.79
C GLU A 143 10.86 -48.81 -4.21
N ALA A 144 11.67 -49.24 -5.19
CA ALA A 144 11.48 -48.81 -6.58
C ALA A 144 10.08 -49.21 -7.10
N GLY A 145 9.35 -48.23 -7.63
CA GLY A 145 7.97 -48.35 -8.09
C GLY A 145 6.91 -47.91 -7.07
N ASP A 146 7.27 -47.77 -5.79
CA ASP A 146 6.37 -47.43 -4.68
C ASP A 146 6.88 -46.23 -3.85
N ALA A 147 7.76 -45.41 -4.43
CA ALA A 147 8.38 -44.28 -3.75
C ALA A 147 8.00 -42.93 -4.39
N PRO A 148 7.79 -41.89 -3.56
CA PRO A 148 7.53 -40.53 -4.04
C PRO A 148 8.76 -39.91 -4.71
N THR A 149 8.54 -38.91 -5.56
CA THR A 149 9.61 -38.20 -6.28
C THR A 149 9.66 -36.73 -5.89
N ILE A 150 10.87 -36.21 -5.68
CA ILE A 150 11.11 -34.79 -5.40
C ILE A 150 11.42 -34.06 -6.70
N LEU A 151 10.87 -32.85 -6.84
CA LEU A 151 11.00 -32.04 -8.03
C LEU A 151 11.99 -30.89 -7.84
N TYR A 152 12.66 -30.50 -8.93
CA TYR A 152 13.61 -29.38 -8.93
C TYR A 152 13.54 -28.59 -10.25
N ASN A 153 14.12 -27.40 -10.23
CA ASN A 153 14.20 -26.53 -11.39
C ASN A 153 15.67 -26.21 -11.72
N VAL A 154 16.07 -26.47 -12.96
CA VAL A 154 17.46 -26.28 -13.44
C VAL A 154 17.77 -24.80 -13.71
N GLU A 155 16.81 -24.05 -14.21
CA GLU A 155 16.99 -22.66 -14.65
C GLU A 155 16.74 -21.66 -13.54
N ASN A 156 15.91 -22.01 -12.56
CA ASN A 156 15.53 -21.11 -11.49
C ASN A 156 16.66 -20.97 -10.47
N LYS A 157 17.17 -19.74 -10.36
CA LYS A 157 18.04 -19.32 -9.26
C LYS A 157 17.17 -18.56 -8.27
N LEU A 158 17.27 -18.92 -6.99
CA LEU A 158 16.60 -18.23 -5.88
C LEU A 158 16.65 -16.70 -6.13
N GLU A 159 15.48 -16.05 -6.18
CA GLU A 159 15.35 -14.67 -6.66
C GLU A 159 16.17 -13.67 -5.83
N ASN A 160 16.29 -13.94 -4.53
CA ASN A 160 17.07 -13.14 -3.61
C ASN A 160 18.54 -13.61 -3.60
N PRO A 161 19.50 -12.77 -4.04
CA PRO A 161 20.91 -13.14 -4.09
C PRO A 161 21.51 -13.44 -2.71
N ASP A 162 20.98 -12.86 -1.65
CA ASP A 162 21.46 -13.09 -0.28
C ASP A 162 21.00 -14.45 0.28
N VAL A 163 19.89 -14.98 -0.24
CA VAL A 163 19.40 -16.34 0.08
C VAL A 163 20.11 -17.38 -0.79
N ALA A 164 20.37 -17.03 -2.06
CA ALA A 164 21.12 -17.85 -3.01
C ALA A 164 22.62 -17.98 -2.67
N ARG A 165 23.11 -17.18 -1.72
CA ARG A 165 24.50 -17.20 -1.28
C ARG A 165 24.85 -18.59 -0.73
N ASP A 166 25.88 -19.20 -1.30
CA ASP A 166 26.37 -20.54 -0.94
C ASP A 166 25.30 -21.65 -1.00
N ALA A 167 24.22 -21.41 -1.77
CA ALA A 167 23.17 -22.40 -1.96
C ALA A 167 23.67 -23.57 -2.81
N GLN A 168 23.41 -24.79 -2.36
CA GLN A 168 23.84 -26.01 -3.03
C GLN A 168 22.70 -27.02 -3.04
N PHE A 169 22.49 -27.64 -4.20
CA PHE A 169 21.55 -28.73 -4.38
C PHE A 169 22.33 -30.03 -4.59
N THR A 170 22.09 -31.02 -3.73
CA THR A 170 22.79 -32.31 -3.78
C THR A 170 21.81 -33.47 -3.83
N VAL A 171 22.05 -34.41 -4.74
CA VAL A 171 21.33 -35.67 -4.85
C VAL A 171 22.31 -36.80 -4.58
N ASN A 172 22.05 -37.60 -3.55
CA ASN A 172 22.90 -38.70 -3.11
C ASN A 172 24.36 -38.25 -2.88
N GLY A 173 24.55 -37.04 -2.35
CA GLY A 173 25.86 -36.43 -2.11
C GLY A 173 26.55 -35.80 -3.32
N ASN A 174 25.98 -35.90 -4.53
CA ASN A 174 26.52 -35.27 -5.73
C ASN A 174 25.84 -33.92 -5.98
N VAL A 175 26.63 -32.88 -6.26
CA VAL A 175 26.09 -31.54 -6.58
C VAL A 175 25.45 -31.56 -7.97
N VAL A 176 24.17 -31.20 -8.04
CA VAL A 176 23.38 -31.15 -9.27
C VAL A 176 23.09 -29.68 -9.61
N PRO A 177 23.19 -29.27 -10.89
CA PRO A 177 22.80 -27.92 -11.29
C PRO A 177 21.29 -27.73 -11.18
N GLY A 178 20.88 -26.77 -10.35
CA GLY A 178 19.48 -26.40 -10.15
C GLY A 178 19.19 -26.08 -8.70
N THR A 179 17.91 -25.83 -8.41
CA THR A 179 17.39 -25.62 -7.06
C THR A 179 16.22 -26.57 -6.84
N MET A 180 16.21 -27.27 -5.71
CA MET A 180 15.03 -28.04 -5.27
C MET A 180 13.80 -27.13 -5.23
N CYS A 181 12.64 -27.60 -5.67
CA CYS A 181 11.38 -26.86 -5.58
C CYS A 181 10.94 -26.72 -4.12
N ILE A 182 11.46 -25.69 -3.45
CA ILE A 182 11.19 -25.36 -2.06
C ILE A 182 10.40 -24.06 -1.97
N ALA A 183 9.51 -24.00 -0.98
CA ALA A 183 8.88 -22.78 -0.51
C ALA A 183 9.32 -22.55 0.94
N VAL A 184 9.81 -21.37 1.27
CA VAL A 184 10.26 -21.09 2.65
C VAL A 184 9.56 -19.83 3.12
N ASN A 185 8.82 -19.96 4.21
CA ASN A 185 8.10 -18.85 4.83
C ASN A 185 8.64 -18.59 6.22
N GLY A 186 8.95 -17.33 6.48
CA GLY A 186 9.39 -16.87 7.78
C GLY A 186 9.09 -15.40 8.03
N ARG A 187 9.38 -15.00 9.28
CA ARG A 187 9.16 -13.65 9.80
C ARG A 187 10.46 -13.03 10.30
N ASN A 188 10.52 -11.71 10.21
CA ASN A 188 11.58 -10.86 10.72
C ASN A 188 11.07 -10.00 11.87
N TYR A 189 11.90 -9.82 12.89
CA TYR A 189 11.62 -8.85 13.95
C TYR A 189 11.84 -7.44 13.44
N VAL A 190 10.89 -6.56 13.73
CA VAL A 190 10.94 -5.15 13.31
C VAL A 190 11.33 -4.29 14.51
N TRP A 191 12.37 -3.47 14.32
CA TRP A 191 12.85 -2.53 15.34
C TRP A 191 11.78 -1.52 15.81
N THR A 192 10.76 -1.25 14.97
CA THR A 192 9.71 -0.28 15.25
C THR A 192 8.82 -0.68 16.43
N GLY A 193 8.57 -1.98 16.64
CA GLY A 193 7.73 -2.46 17.73
C GLY A 193 8.27 -2.11 19.11
N PRO A 194 9.45 -2.62 19.48
CA PRO A 194 10.06 -2.33 20.78
C PRO A 194 10.34 -0.83 21.02
N ASN A 195 10.59 -0.07 19.95
CA ASN A 195 10.91 1.35 20.04
C ASN A 195 9.72 2.28 19.74
N TYR A 196 8.51 1.74 19.61
CA TYR A 196 7.33 2.51 19.24
C TYR A 196 7.08 3.67 20.22
N TRP A 197 7.23 3.43 21.53
CA TRP A 197 7.03 4.48 22.53
C TRP A 197 8.04 5.63 22.41
N LYS A 198 9.28 5.34 21.98
CA LYS A 198 10.29 6.37 21.70
C LYS A 198 9.90 7.19 20.47
N LEU A 199 9.36 6.54 19.43
CA LEU A 199 8.84 7.23 18.23
C LEU A 199 7.64 8.12 18.57
N VAL A 200 6.73 7.66 19.42
CA VAL A 200 5.58 8.44 19.92
C VAL A 200 6.08 9.67 20.69
N LEU A 201 7.01 9.49 21.61
CA LEU A 201 7.59 10.61 22.38
C LEU A 201 8.27 11.61 21.45
N LEU A 202 9.05 11.14 20.48
CA LEU A 202 9.70 12.00 19.49
C LEU A 202 8.66 12.78 18.67
N ALA A 203 7.59 12.13 18.20
CA ALA A 203 6.52 12.78 17.43
C ALA A 203 5.81 13.87 18.25
N VAL A 204 5.47 13.60 19.50
CA VAL A 204 4.88 14.58 20.45
C VAL A 204 5.82 15.76 20.66
N VAL A 205 7.10 15.50 20.94
CA VAL A 205 8.10 16.57 21.13
C VAL A 205 8.26 17.40 19.86
N LEU A 206 8.32 16.76 18.69
CA LEU A 206 8.48 17.45 17.40
C LEU A 206 7.27 18.35 17.11
N VAL A 207 6.04 17.85 17.31
CA VAL A 207 4.81 18.65 17.14
C VAL A 207 4.76 19.80 18.14
N ALA A 208 5.15 19.56 19.39
CA ALA A 208 5.23 20.61 20.41
C ALA A 208 6.26 21.69 20.07
N VAL A 209 7.43 21.31 19.53
CA VAL A 209 8.46 22.25 19.08
C VAL A 209 7.96 23.06 17.89
N LEU A 210 7.40 22.41 16.86
CA LEU A 210 6.82 23.12 15.69
C LEU A 210 5.73 24.10 16.13
N TYR A 211 4.83 23.66 17.01
CA TYR A 211 3.78 24.50 17.57
C TYR A 211 4.33 25.67 18.38
N GLY A 212 5.39 25.44 19.17
CA GLY A 212 6.10 26.46 19.93
C GLY A 212 6.76 27.51 19.04
N ILE A 213 7.36 27.09 17.91
CA ILE A 213 7.92 27.98 16.89
C ILE A 213 6.80 28.83 16.26
N GLU A 214 5.69 28.22 15.88
CA GLU A 214 4.55 28.93 15.31
C GLU A 214 3.94 29.94 16.29
N CYS A 215 3.76 29.57 17.55
CA CYS A 215 3.28 30.50 18.58
C CYS A 215 4.27 31.65 18.82
N SER A 216 5.57 31.38 18.75
CA SER A 216 6.61 32.40 18.91
C SER A 216 6.61 33.38 17.72
N CYS A 217 6.41 32.88 16.50
CA CYS A 217 6.28 33.69 15.30
C CYS A 217 5.01 34.54 15.29
N ASP A 218 3.88 33.99 15.71
CA ASP A 218 2.60 34.70 15.79
C ASP A 218 2.64 35.81 16.85
N LYS A 219 3.24 35.55 18.02
CA LYS A 219 3.50 36.58 19.04
C LYS A 219 4.42 37.71 18.57
N ARG A 220 5.29 37.43 17.60
CA ARG A 220 6.17 38.43 16.95
C ARG A 220 5.46 39.19 15.81
N GLY A 221 4.16 38.99 15.62
CA GLY A 221 3.38 39.66 14.58
C GLY A 221 3.61 39.14 13.17
N LYS A 222 4.32 38.00 13.01
CA LYS A 222 4.51 37.36 11.70
C LYS A 222 3.34 36.44 11.40
N THR A 223 2.82 36.49 10.17
CA THR A 223 1.75 35.59 9.73
C THR A 223 2.26 34.16 9.63
N THR A 224 1.72 33.26 10.46
CA THR A 224 2.06 31.84 10.46
C THR A 224 1.05 31.03 9.67
N ILE A 225 1.51 29.93 9.06
CA ILE A 225 0.70 29.13 8.13
C ILE A 225 -0.49 28.49 8.88
N LEU A 226 -0.24 27.85 10.03
CA LEU A 226 -1.27 27.12 10.78
C LEU A 226 -2.35 28.04 11.35
N PHE A 227 -1.98 29.12 12.05
CA PHE A 227 -2.99 30.04 12.61
C PHE A 227 -3.76 30.79 11.53
N ASN A 228 -3.09 31.17 10.44
CA ASN A 228 -3.77 31.79 9.30
C ASN A 228 -4.75 30.81 8.64
N MET A 229 -4.35 29.55 8.42
CA MET A 229 -5.25 28.53 7.87
C MET A 229 -6.46 28.29 8.78
N LEU A 230 -6.26 28.14 10.09
CA LEU A 230 -7.36 27.98 11.05
C LEU A 230 -8.28 29.21 11.12
N PHE A 231 -7.70 30.41 11.09
CA PHE A 231 -8.46 31.66 11.05
C PHE A 231 -9.32 31.75 9.79
N VAL A 232 -8.74 31.46 8.64
CA VAL A 232 -9.41 31.43 7.34
C VAL A 232 -10.52 30.39 7.34
N LEU A 233 -10.25 29.16 7.75
CA LEU A 233 -11.25 28.10 7.79
C LEU A 233 -12.43 28.47 8.70
N LYS A 234 -12.18 29.08 9.86
CA LYS A 234 -13.26 29.56 10.74
C LYS A 234 -14.03 30.74 10.13
N LYS A 235 -13.32 31.74 9.62
CA LYS A 235 -13.93 32.97 9.06
C LYS A 235 -14.76 32.68 7.81
N TYR A 236 -14.26 31.80 6.94
CA TYR A 236 -14.89 31.47 5.67
C TYR A 236 -15.68 30.15 5.70
N LYS A 237 -15.86 29.51 6.87
CA LYS A 237 -16.63 28.25 7.03
C LYS A 237 -18.00 28.33 6.38
N PHE A 238 -18.72 29.42 6.63
CA PHE A 238 -20.06 29.63 6.07
C PHE A 238 -20.02 29.73 4.54
N LEU A 239 -19.07 30.49 4.00
CA LEU A 239 -18.88 30.66 2.56
C LEU A 239 -18.51 29.33 1.88
N ILE A 240 -17.53 28.61 2.43
CA ILE A 240 -17.11 27.29 1.93
C ILE A 240 -18.31 26.34 1.90
N LYS A 241 -19.09 26.28 2.98
CA LYS A 241 -20.30 25.44 3.05
C LYS A 241 -21.32 25.82 1.98
N GLN A 242 -21.55 27.12 1.73
CA GLN A 242 -22.49 27.57 0.70
C GLN A 242 -21.98 27.29 -0.71
N LEU A 243 -20.69 27.48 -0.98
CA LEU A 243 -20.08 27.17 -2.28
C LEU A 243 -20.16 25.66 -2.57
N VAL A 244 -19.81 24.82 -1.61
CA VAL A 244 -19.92 23.35 -1.76
C VAL A 244 -21.38 22.94 -1.98
N LYS A 245 -22.33 23.49 -1.21
CA LYS A 245 -23.77 23.20 -1.38
C LYS A 245 -24.28 23.64 -2.75
N ARG A 246 -23.85 24.82 -3.22
CA ARG A 246 -24.20 25.36 -4.53
C ARG A 246 -23.65 24.46 -5.63
N ASP A 247 -22.37 24.12 -5.58
CA ASP A 247 -21.70 23.35 -6.62
C ASP A 247 -22.32 21.94 -6.73
N PHE A 248 -22.65 21.31 -5.60
CA PHE A 248 -23.39 20.04 -5.58
C PHE A 248 -24.80 20.19 -6.18
N LYS A 249 -25.55 21.23 -5.78
CA LYS A 249 -26.90 21.47 -6.31
C LYS A 249 -26.91 21.76 -7.80
N VAL A 250 -25.92 22.50 -8.30
CA VAL A 250 -25.78 22.87 -9.72
C VAL A 250 -25.46 21.63 -10.55
N ARG A 251 -24.56 20.76 -10.09
CA ARG A 251 -24.15 19.54 -10.81
C ARG A 251 -25.32 18.61 -11.13
N TYR A 252 -26.23 18.44 -10.18
CA TYR A 252 -27.39 17.54 -10.33
C TYR A 252 -28.69 18.28 -10.68
N LYS A 253 -28.61 19.60 -10.93
CA LYS A 253 -29.77 20.39 -11.33
C LYS A 253 -30.23 19.92 -12.71
N ARG A 254 -31.51 19.52 -12.83
CA ARG A 254 -32.15 18.98 -14.05
C ARG A 254 -31.72 17.56 -14.45
N SER A 255 -31.02 16.82 -13.59
CA SER A 255 -30.79 15.39 -13.81
C SER A 255 -31.99 14.57 -13.32
N VAL A 256 -32.46 13.62 -14.13
CA VAL A 256 -33.60 12.74 -13.80
C VAL A 256 -33.29 11.88 -12.57
N LEU A 257 -32.10 11.29 -12.50
CA LEU A 257 -31.63 10.48 -11.38
C LEU A 257 -31.00 11.32 -10.25
N GLY A 258 -30.71 12.60 -10.50
CA GLY A 258 -30.19 13.52 -9.50
C GLY A 258 -28.91 13.02 -8.82
N VAL A 259 -28.91 13.06 -7.49
CA VAL A 259 -27.78 12.65 -6.62
C VAL A 259 -27.43 11.17 -6.76
N PHE A 260 -28.37 10.33 -7.22
CA PHE A 260 -28.14 8.90 -7.41
C PHE A 260 -26.98 8.62 -8.38
N TRP A 261 -26.70 9.54 -9.32
CA TRP A 261 -25.54 9.46 -10.21
C TRP A 261 -24.18 9.46 -9.48
N SER A 262 -24.07 10.09 -8.32
CA SER A 262 -22.84 10.05 -7.51
C SER A 262 -22.50 8.64 -7.02
N PHE A 263 -23.52 7.78 -6.89
CA PHE A 263 -23.37 6.39 -6.47
C PHE A 263 -23.33 5.44 -7.68
N LEU A 264 -24.22 5.67 -8.66
CA LEU A 264 -24.37 4.81 -9.82
C LEU A 264 -23.14 4.84 -10.74
N ASN A 265 -22.51 6.01 -10.92
CA ASN A 265 -21.35 6.13 -11.82
C ASN A 265 -20.15 5.26 -11.35
N PRO A 266 -19.67 5.38 -10.08
CA PRO A 266 -18.63 4.48 -9.57
C PRO A 266 -19.01 3.00 -9.67
N LEU A 267 -20.26 2.64 -9.39
CA LEU A 267 -20.74 1.25 -9.43
C LEU A 267 -20.76 0.68 -10.86
N LEU A 268 -21.24 1.46 -11.84
CA LEU A 268 -21.21 1.03 -13.24
C LEU A 268 -19.78 0.92 -13.77
N MET A 269 -18.92 1.89 -13.44
CA MET A 269 -17.51 1.86 -13.81
C MET A 269 -16.82 0.63 -13.23
N MET A 270 -17.13 0.28 -11.98
CA MET A 270 -16.67 -0.93 -11.31
C MET A 270 -17.09 -2.19 -12.06
N ILE A 271 -18.37 -2.32 -12.43
CA ILE A 271 -18.87 -3.48 -13.16
C ILE A 271 -18.13 -3.63 -14.50
N VAL A 272 -17.99 -2.53 -15.25
CA VAL A 272 -17.31 -2.54 -16.54
C VAL A 272 -15.84 -2.94 -16.39
N GLN A 273 -15.12 -2.31 -15.46
CA GLN A 273 -13.71 -2.61 -15.23
C GLN A 273 -13.52 -4.05 -14.73
N TYR A 274 -14.39 -4.54 -13.84
CA TYR A 274 -14.37 -5.92 -13.39
C TYR A 274 -14.56 -6.88 -14.55
N VAL A 275 -15.57 -6.69 -15.40
CA VAL A 275 -15.83 -7.58 -16.54
C VAL A 275 -14.65 -7.61 -17.51
N VAL A 276 -14.07 -6.45 -17.83
CA VAL A 276 -12.95 -6.36 -18.79
C VAL A 276 -11.68 -7.01 -18.23
N PHE A 277 -11.33 -6.74 -16.98
CA PHE A 277 -10.02 -7.12 -16.45
C PHE A 277 -10.01 -8.42 -15.64
N SER A 278 -11.14 -8.85 -15.07
CA SER A 278 -11.25 -10.17 -14.42
C SER A 278 -10.92 -11.30 -15.39
N GLN A 279 -11.26 -11.16 -16.68
CA GLN A 279 -10.93 -12.16 -17.68
C GLN A 279 -9.46 -12.13 -18.12
N LEU A 280 -8.75 -11.01 -17.89
CA LEU A 280 -7.35 -10.83 -18.30
C LEU A 280 -6.35 -11.21 -17.20
N PHE A 281 -6.66 -10.97 -15.92
CA PHE A 281 -5.71 -11.14 -14.79
C PHE A 281 -6.15 -12.18 -13.76
N LYS A 282 -6.93 -13.18 -14.19
CA LYS A 282 -7.61 -14.15 -13.33
C LYS A 282 -6.70 -15.01 -12.43
N SER A 283 -5.42 -15.17 -12.79
CA SER A 283 -4.48 -16.05 -12.09
C SER A 283 -3.44 -15.35 -11.20
N ASP A 284 -3.25 -14.03 -11.32
CA ASP A 284 -2.09 -13.37 -10.69
C ASP A 284 -2.42 -12.57 -9.41
N ILE A 285 -3.69 -12.27 -9.14
CA ILE A 285 -4.11 -11.40 -8.03
C ILE A 285 -5.32 -12.00 -7.31
N GLU A 286 -5.13 -12.32 -6.03
CA GLU A 286 -6.22 -12.67 -5.11
C GLU A 286 -7.17 -11.47 -4.94
N ASN A 287 -8.48 -11.69 -5.05
CA ASN A 287 -9.51 -10.65 -4.96
C ASN A 287 -9.29 -9.42 -5.88
N TYR A 288 -9.02 -9.71 -7.17
CA TYR A 288 -8.86 -8.69 -8.22
C TYR A 288 -9.90 -7.53 -8.21
N PRO A 289 -11.22 -7.75 -7.94
CA PRO A 289 -12.19 -6.65 -7.91
C PRO A 289 -11.83 -5.57 -6.88
N VAL A 290 -11.45 -5.98 -5.67
CA VAL A 290 -11.09 -5.06 -4.58
C VAL A 290 -9.75 -4.39 -4.87
N TYR A 291 -8.82 -5.11 -5.51
CA TYR A 291 -7.53 -4.58 -5.95
C TYR A 291 -7.67 -3.43 -6.97
N LEU A 292 -8.55 -3.63 -7.95
CA LEU A 292 -8.83 -2.67 -9.01
C LEU A 292 -9.55 -1.44 -8.44
N LEU A 293 -10.56 -1.65 -7.60
CA LEU A 293 -11.37 -0.57 -7.04
C LEU A 293 -10.57 0.29 -6.08
N SER A 294 -9.78 -0.32 -5.21
CA SER A 294 -8.98 0.40 -4.22
C SER A 294 -8.03 1.41 -4.89
N GLY A 295 -7.34 1.00 -5.97
CA GLY A 295 -6.50 1.90 -6.75
C GLY A 295 -7.31 2.97 -7.48
N THR A 296 -8.37 2.55 -8.19
CA THR A 296 -9.17 3.43 -9.04
C THR A 296 -9.88 4.53 -8.25
N VAL A 297 -10.40 4.24 -7.06
CA VAL A 297 -11.09 5.22 -6.21
C VAL A 297 -10.17 6.38 -5.80
N ILE A 298 -8.94 6.07 -5.38
CA ILE A 298 -7.96 7.09 -4.97
C ILE A 298 -7.52 7.95 -6.15
N PHE A 299 -7.21 7.31 -7.29
CA PHE A 299 -6.78 8.05 -8.48
C PHE A 299 -7.92 8.88 -9.09
N ASN A 300 -9.15 8.36 -9.12
CA ASN A 300 -10.30 9.11 -9.62
C ASN A 300 -10.60 10.33 -8.76
N PHE A 301 -10.50 10.23 -7.43
CA PHE A 301 -10.65 11.40 -6.56
C PHE A 301 -9.57 12.46 -6.84
N PHE A 302 -8.31 12.04 -6.98
CA PHE A 302 -7.23 12.95 -7.35
C PHE A 302 -7.52 13.65 -8.69
N ASN A 303 -7.85 12.87 -9.72
CA ASN A 303 -8.10 13.41 -11.06
C ASN A 303 -9.32 14.35 -11.08
N GLU A 304 -10.42 13.97 -10.42
CA GLU A 304 -11.61 14.80 -10.30
C GLU A 304 -11.35 16.08 -9.49
N GLY A 305 -10.65 15.97 -8.35
CA GLY A 305 -10.31 17.10 -7.50
C GLY A 305 -9.40 18.11 -8.18
N VAL A 306 -8.37 17.63 -8.90
CA VAL A 306 -7.49 18.49 -9.70
C VAL A 306 -8.24 19.11 -10.88
N GLY A 307 -9.00 18.34 -11.65
CA GLY A 307 -9.73 18.84 -12.82
C GLY A 307 -10.78 19.90 -12.46
N GLN A 308 -11.46 19.75 -11.32
CA GLN A 308 -12.37 20.78 -10.82
C GLN A 308 -11.63 22.01 -10.28
N SER A 309 -10.48 21.81 -9.64
CA SER A 309 -9.66 22.92 -9.13
C SER A 309 -9.07 23.74 -10.26
N LEU A 310 -8.61 23.09 -11.32
CA LEU A 310 -8.08 23.71 -12.55
C LEU A 310 -9.04 24.77 -13.10
N THR A 311 -10.33 24.45 -13.22
CA THR A 311 -11.35 25.35 -13.77
C THR A 311 -11.95 26.31 -12.75
N SER A 312 -11.54 26.22 -11.48
CA SER A 312 -12.20 26.90 -10.36
C SER A 312 -12.10 28.43 -10.41
N ILE A 313 -10.98 28.98 -10.87
CA ILE A 313 -10.77 30.43 -10.92
C ILE A 313 -11.52 31.04 -12.10
N VAL A 314 -11.26 30.53 -13.31
CA VAL A 314 -11.91 31.01 -14.54
C VAL A 314 -13.43 30.83 -14.46
N GLY A 315 -13.91 29.69 -13.96
CA GLY A 315 -15.35 29.43 -13.81
C GLY A 315 -16.05 30.29 -12.76
N ASN A 316 -15.32 30.89 -11.81
CA ASN A 316 -15.87 31.81 -10.82
C ASN A 316 -15.46 33.28 -11.07
N ALA A 317 -14.93 33.61 -12.25
CA ALA A 317 -14.49 34.97 -12.60
C ALA A 317 -15.52 36.08 -12.29
N PRO A 318 -16.84 35.93 -12.58
CA PRO A 318 -17.83 36.97 -12.28
C PRO A 318 -18.02 37.27 -10.79
N LEU A 319 -17.69 36.32 -9.92
CA LEU A 319 -17.72 36.48 -8.46
C LEU A 319 -16.43 37.14 -7.97
N ILE A 320 -15.30 36.75 -8.54
CA ILE A 320 -13.96 37.27 -8.19
C ILE A 320 -13.85 38.76 -8.52
N THR A 321 -14.42 39.20 -9.64
CA THR A 321 -14.37 40.62 -10.05
C THR A 321 -15.31 41.52 -9.26
N LYS A 322 -16.33 40.95 -8.59
CA LYS A 322 -17.35 41.72 -7.86
C LYS A 322 -17.15 41.77 -6.35
N VAL A 323 -16.51 40.75 -5.76
CA VAL A 323 -16.35 40.64 -4.31
C VAL A 323 -14.93 40.26 -3.97
N TYR A 324 -14.28 41.05 -3.12
CA TYR A 324 -12.93 40.74 -2.65
C TYR A 324 -12.96 39.53 -1.70
N LEU A 325 -12.53 38.39 -2.22
CA LEU A 325 -12.39 37.14 -1.47
C LEU A 325 -10.99 36.54 -1.70
N PRO A 326 -10.41 35.88 -0.68
CA PRO A 326 -9.17 35.14 -0.88
C PRO A 326 -9.33 34.07 -1.96
N LYS A 327 -8.57 34.21 -3.05
CA LYS A 327 -8.77 33.43 -4.30
C LYS A 327 -8.46 31.93 -4.14
N TYR A 328 -7.63 31.54 -3.16
CA TYR A 328 -7.33 30.13 -2.89
C TYR A 328 -8.55 29.34 -2.36
N ILE A 329 -9.60 30.03 -1.89
CA ILE A 329 -10.83 29.38 -1.41
C ILE A 329 -11.50 28.62 -2.57
N TYR A 330 -11.41 29.11 -3.81
CA TYR A 330 -12.07 28.46 -4.95
C TYR A 330 -11.47 27.07 -5.25
N PRO A 331 -10.14 26.89 -5.46
CA PRO A 331 -9.56 25.55 -5.60
C PRO A 331 -9.87 24.64 -4.41
N VAL A 332 -9.72 25.15 -3.18
CA VAL A 332 -9.94 24.36 -1.95
C VAL A 332 -11.39 23.86 -1.86
N THR A 333 -12.37 24.72 -2.14
CA THR A 333 -13.79 24.32 -2.13
C THR A 333 -14.11 23.24 -3.16
N ARG A 334 -13.44 23.26 -4.33
CA ARG A 334 -13.61 22.24 -5.37
C ARG A 334 -13.07 20.89 -4.93
N VAL A 335 -11.90 20.84 -4.29
CA VAL A 335 -11.37 19.58 -3.75
C VAL A 335 -12.27 19.02 -2.64
N PHE A 336 -12.76 19.87 -1.72
CA PHE A 336 -13.74 19.44 -0.72
C PHE A 336 -15.03 18.91 -1.34
N SER A 337 -15.50 19.53 -2.44
CA SER A 337 -16.66 19.04 -3.17
C SER A 337 -16.41 17.66 -3.79
N SER A 338 -15.22 17.41 -4.37
CA SER A 338 -14.83 16.07 -4.85
C SER A 338 -14.70 15.06 -3.70
N GLY A 339 -14.37 15.52 -2.49
CA GLY A 339 -14.30 14.67 -1.30
C GLY A 339 -15.64 14.00 -0.97
N ILE A 340 -16.77 14.63 -1.32
CA ILE A 340 -18.09 14.01 -1.18
C ILE A 340 -18.22 12.81 -2.12
N ASN A 341 -17.75 12.91 -3.37
CA ASN A 341 -17.79 11.80 -4.32
C ASN A 341 -16.83 10.68 -3.93
N LEU A 342 -15.67 11.01 -3.34
CA LEU A 342 -14.77 10.02 -2.74
C LEU A 342 -15.51 9.23 -1.66
N LEU A 343 -16.18 9.89 -0.73
CA LEU A 343 -16.97 9.21 0.32
C LEU A 343 -18.08 8.32 -0.27
N MET A 344 -18.77 8.78 -1.31
CA MET A 344 -19.78 7.98 -2.02
C MET A 344 -19.15 6.77 -2.75
N SER A 345 -17.92 6.92 -3.25
CA SER A 345 -17.17 5.87 -3.95
C SER A 345 -16.57 4.83 -3.00
N LEU A 346 -16.40 5.16 -1.71
CA LEU A 346 -15.98 4.20 -0.69
C LEU A 346 -17.09 3.18 -0.37
N ILE A 347 -18.37 3.56 -0.51
CA ILE A 347 -19.50 2.66 -0.23
C ILE A 347 -19.46 1.39 -1.10
N PRO A 348 -19.42 1.46 -2.46
CA PRO A 348 -19.34 0.26 -3.29
C PRO A 348 -18.04 -0.52 -3.07
N LEU A 349 -16.93 0.15 -2.76
CA LEU A 349 -15.67 -0.51 -2.43
C LEU A 349 -15.78 -1.37 -1.16
N ILE A 350 -16.39 -0.84 -0.09
CA ILE A 350 -16.60 -1.59 1.16
C ILE A 350 -17.58 -2.75 0.93
N ILE A 351 -18.63 -2.54 0.14
CA ILE A 351 -19.56 -3.61 -0.25
C ILE A 351 -18.82 -4.71 -1.01
N ALA A 352 -17.97 -4.35 -1.97
CA ALA A 352 -17.17 -5.32 -2.73
C ALA A 352 -16.24 -6.12 -1.81
N ALA A 353 -15.53 -5.45 -0.90
CA ALA A 353 -14.66 -6.10 0.08
C ALA A 353 -15.41 -7.10 0.98
N LEU A 354 -16.62 -6.74 1.43
CA LEU A 354 -17.47 -7.63 2.23
C LEU A 354 -17.95 -8.85 1.44
N ILE A 355 -18.30 -8.67 0.16
CA ILE A 355 -18.76 -9.77 -0.71
C ILE A 355 -17.61 -10.74 -1.03
N THR A 356 -16.39 -10.24 -1.21
CA THR A 356 -15.20 -11.07 -1.47
C THR A 356 -14.65 -11.76 -0.23
N GLY A 357 -15.27 -11.55 0.94
CA GLY A 357 -14.87 -12.21 2.19
C GLY A 357 -13.67 -11.56 2.88
N GLU A 358 -13.30 -10.34 2.50
CA GLU A 358 -12.21 -9.60 3.16
C GLU A 358 -12.60 -9.27 4.60
N LYS A 359 -11.71 -9.60 5.54
CA LYS A 359 -11.96 -9.36 6.96
C LYS A 359 -11.77 -7.87 7.25
N ILE A 360 -12.82 -7.18 7.68
CA ILE A 360 -12.69 -5.81 8.20
C ILE A 360 -11.88 -5.86 9.50
N THR A 361 -10.62 -5.47 9.42
CA THR A 361 -9.72 -5.37 10.57
C THR A 361 -9.70 -3.95 11.15
N TRP A 362 -9.00 -3.80 12.28
CA TRP A 362 -8.75 -2.49 12.89
C TRP A 362 -7.93 -1.53 12.00
N ALA A 363 -7.27 -2.06 10.95
CA ALA A 363 -6.57 -1.28 9.93
C ALA A 363 -7.45 -0.25 9.23
N PHE A 364 -8.76 -0.52 9.10
CA PHE A 364 -9.70 0.40 8.46
C PHE A 364 -9.79 1.76 9.16
N LEU A 365 -9.48 1.85 10.46
CA LEU A 365 -9.44 3.12 11.19
C LEU A 365 -8.33 4.06 10.70
N MET A 366 -7.34 3.55 9.96
CA MET A 366 -6.27 4.35 9.35
C MET A 366 -6.64 4.90 7.97
N LEU A 367 -7.73 4.45 7.34
CA LEU A 367 -8.19 4.95 6.04
C LEU A 367 -8.40 6.47 6.03
N PRO A 368 -9.08 7.09 7.02
CA PRO A 368 -9.30 8.53 7.03
C PRO A 368 -8.00 9.34 6.95
N TYR A 369 -6.92 8.85 7.55
CA TYR A 369 -5.62 9.52 7.48
C TYR A 369 -5.07 9.57 6.05
N ILE A 370 -5.09 8.44 5.34
CA ILE A 370 -4.61 8.38 3.95
C ILE A 370 -5.48 9.28 3.06
N LEU A 371 -6.79 9.23 3.23
CA LEU A 371 -7.73 10.06 2.46
C LEU A 371 -7.48 11.57 2.70
N ILE A 372 -7.18 11.97 3.94
CA ILE A 372 -6.79 13.35 4.25
C ILE A 372 -5.48 13.72 3.56
N CYS A 373 -4.47 12.84 3.57
CA CYS A 373 -3.19 13.09 2.89
C CYS A 373 -3.38 13.27 1.37
N VAL A 374 -4.17 12.40 0.73
CA VAL A 374 -4.50 12.52 -0.70
C VAL A 374 -5.29 13.80 -0.97
N MET A 375 -6.19 14.20 -0.07
CA MET A 375 -6.95 15.44 -0.20
C MET A 375 -6.02 16.66 -0.13
N ILE A 376 -5.06 16.67 0.79
CA ILE A 376 -4.05 17.74 0.91
C ILE A 376 -3.15 17.78 -0.34
N PHE A 377 -2.70 16.63 -0.82
CA PHE A 377 -1.92 16.51 -2.06
C PHE A 377 -2.68 17.07 -3.27
N THR A 378 -3.94 16.67 -3.42
CA THR A 378 -4.86 17.16 -4.46
C THR A 378 -5.09 18.66 -4.38
N MET A 379 -5.19 19.24 -3.18
CA MET A 379 -5.28 20.70 -3.00
C MET A 379 -4.02 21.42 -3.49
N GLY A 380 -2.84 20.95 -3.10
CA GLY A 380 -1.57 21.52 -3.55
C GLY A 380 -1.43 21.49 -5.07
N PHE A 381 -1.66 20.32 -5.66
CA PHE A 381 -1.59 20.12 -7.11
C PHE A 381 -2.65 20.94 -7.85
N GLY A 382 -3.89 20.92 -7.37
CA GLY A 382 -5.01 21.66 -7.92
C GLY A 382 -4.79 23.18 -7.89
N MET A 383 -4.10 23.72 -6.88
CA MET A 383 -3.74 25.14 -6.83
C MET A 383 -2.72 25.52 -7.90
N ILE A 384 -1.71 24.69 -8.17
CA ILE A 384 -0.72 24.92 -9.23
C ILE A 384 -1.42 24.99 -10.58
N LEU A 385 -2.25 23.99 -10.87
CA LEU A 385 -2.96 23.93 -12.14
C LEU A 385 -4.00 25.03 -12.28
N ALA A 386 -4.74 25.37 -11.22
CA ALA A 386 -5.65 26.51 -11.22
C ALA A 386 -4.93 27.81 -11.56
N ALA A 387 -3.75 28.05 -10.97
CA ALA A 387 -2.93 29.21 -11.31
C ALA A 387 -2.48 29.17 -12.77
N ALA A 388 -1.99 28.03 -13.26
CA ALA A 388 -1.54 27.90 -14.65
C ALA A 388 -2.68 28.13 -15.66
N MET A 389 -3.88 27.60 -15.40
CA MET A 389 -5.07 27.75 -16.24
C MET A 389 -5.49 29.21 -16.42
N THR A 390 -5.28 30.06 -15.41
CA THR A 390 -5.63 31.48 -15.52
C THR A 390 -4.77 32.21 -16.55
N PHE A 391 -3.51 31.81 -16.73
CA PHE A 391 -2.62 32.40 -17.73
C PHE A 391 -2.69 31.66 -19.08
N PHE A 392 -2.86 30.34 -19.04
CA PHE A 392 -2.85 29.47 -20.21
C PHE A 392 -4.10 28.58 -20.24
N ARG A 393 -5.06 28.91 -21.11
CA ARG A 393 -6.32 28.17 -21.21
C ARG A 393 -6.15 26.73 -21.73
N ASP A 394 -5.05 26.46 -22.44
CA ASP A 394 -4.75 25.12 -22.96
C ASP A 394 -4.37 24.11 -21.87
N MET A 395 -4.15 24.58 -20.63
CA MET A 395 -3.88 23.71 -19.49
C MET A 395 -4.99 22.68 -19.25
N GLN A 396 -6.24 22.97 -19.68
CA GLN A 396 -7.34 22.01 -19.62
C GLN A 396 -7.14 20.79 -20.52
N PHE A 397 -6.69 21.00 -21.75
CA PHE A 397 -6.40 19.89 -22.67
C PHE A 397 -5.15 19.15 -22.23
N LEU A 398 -4.11 19.88 -21.80
CA LEU A 398 -2.87 19.28 -21.30
C LEU A 398 -3.12 18.39 -20.09
N TRP A 399 -3.97 18.84 -19.14
CA TRP A 399 -4.34 18.02 -17.99
C TRP A 399 -5.08 16.74 -18.39
N GLY A 400 -5.95 16.80 -19.40
CA GLY A 400 -6.64 15.62 -19.92
C GLY A 400 -5.65 14.52 -20.36
N VAL A 401 -4.65 14.89 -21.15
CA VAL A 401 -3.61 13.96 -21.62
C VAL A 401 -2.69 13.52 -20.48
N LEU A 402 -2.25 14.45 -19.63
CA LEU A 402 -1.34 14.17 -18.53
C LEU A 402 -1.98 13.23 -17.50
N SER A 403 -3.24 13.46 -17.13
CA SER A 403 -3.97 12.61 -16.20
C SER A 403 -4.16 11.19 -16.75
N MET A 404 -4.41 11.05 -18.05
CA MET A 404 -4.48 9.74 -18.70
C MET A 404 -3.12 9.03 -18.65
N LEU A 405 -2.03 9.69 -19.03
CA LEU A 405 -0.68 9.11 -18.94
C LEU A 405 -0.34 8.70 -17.50
N TRP A 406 -0.66 9.54 -16.52
CA TRP A 406 -0.39 9.26 -15.11
C TRP A 406 -1.23 8.10 -14.56
N MET A 407 -2.44 7.91 -15.08
CA MET A 407 -3.28 6.75 -14.75
C MET A 407 -2.60 5.44 -15.13
N TYR A 408 -2.03 5.37 -16.35
CA TYR A 408 -1.32 4.18 -16.83
C TYR A 408 0.05 3.99 -16.15
N LEU A 409 0.71 5.09 -15.77
CA LEU A 409 1.96 5.07 -15.00
C LEU A 409 1.78 4.55 -13.57
N THR A 410 0.58 4.68 -13.02
CA THR A 410 0.24 4.21 -11.69
C THR A 410 -0.30 2.79 -11.82
N PRO A 411 0.18 1.81 -11.04
CA PRO A 411 -0.29 0.42 -11.14
C PRO A 411 -1.68 0.31 -10.50
N LEU A 412 -2.73 0.67 -11.25
CA LEU A 412 -4.12 0.70 -10.78
C LEU A 412 -4.86 -0.61 -11.09
N PHE A 413 -4.62 -1.20 -12.26
CA PHE A 413 -5.31 -2.39 -12.76
C PHE A 413 -4.36 -3.56 -13.05
N TYR A 414 -3.06 -3.38 -12.83
CA TYR A 414 -2.04 -4.40 -13.05
C TYR A 414 -1.06 -4.47 -11.87
N PRO A 415 -0.47 -5.64 -11.58
CA PRO A 415 0.50 -5.81 -10.49
C PRO A 415 1.87 -5.25 -10.88
N ILE A 416 2.69 -4.88 -9.89
CA ILE A 416 4.02 -4.32 -10.17
C ILE A 416 5.01 -5.36 -10.73
N SER A 417 4.73 -6.65 -10.56
CA SER A 417 5.54 -7.79 -11.02
C SER A 417 5.65 -7.86 -12.54
N ILE A 418 4.61 -7.48 -13.28
CA ILE A 418 4.62 -7.51 -14.76
C ILE A 418 5.44 -6.36 -15.37
N VAL A 419 5.83 -5.37 -14.57
CA VAL A 419 6.55 -4.19 -15.03
C VAL A 419 8.03 -4.51 -15.17
N PRO A 420 8.68 -4.22 -16.31
CA PRO A 420 10.12 -4.46 -16.49
C PRO A 420 10.97 -3.76 -15.42
N LYS A 421 12.00 -4.46 -14.91
CA LYS A 421 12.87 -3.97 -13.81
C LYS A 421 13.46 -2.57 -14.07
N GLN A 422 13.68 -2.19 -15.33
CA GLN A 422 14.23 -0.89 -15.73
C GLN A 422 13.27 0.28 -15.44
N VAL A 423 11.95 0.07 -15.55
CA VAL A 423 10.95 1.13 -15.35
C VAL A 423 10.27 1.05 -13.98
N GLN A 424 10.44 -0.05 -13.25
CA GLN A 424 9.93 -0.22 -11.88
C GLN A 424 10.37 0.93 -10.96
N GLY A 425 11.61 1.43 -11.07
CA GLY A 425 12.08 2.55 -10.24
C GLY A 425 11.28 3.84 -10.43
N LEU A 426 10.79 4.10 -11.64
CA LEU A 426 9.96 5.28 -11.93
C LEU A 426 8.55 5.11 -11.35
N VAL A 427 7.99 3.90 -11.46
CA VAL A 427 6.69 3.55 -10.88
C VAL A 427 6.72 3.65 -9.35
N LEU A 428 7.76 3.13 -8.71
CA LEU A 428 7.93 3.14 -7.24
C LEU A 428 8.12 4.56 -6.68
N ASN A 429 8.67 5.48 -7.47
CA ASN A 429 8.87 6.89 -7.08
C ASN A 429 7.66 7.78 -7.39
N ASN A 430 6.59 7.23 -7.97
CA ASN A 430 5.38 7.98 -8.26
C ASN A 430 4.65 8.37 -6.95
N PRO A 431 4.40 9.66 -6.69
CA PRO A 431 3.65 10.14 -5.52
C PRO A 431 2.31 9.44 -5.30
N MET A 432 1.57 9.16 -6.39
CA MET A 432 0.26 8.51 -6.32
C MET A 432 0.37 7.04 -5.93
N TYR A 433 1.50 6.39 -6.25
CA TYR A 433 1.74 5.00 -5.87
C TYR A 433 1.79 4.84 -4.36
N TYR A 434 2.41 5.77 -3.62
CA TYR A 434 2.45 5.69 -2.14
C TYR A 434 1.04 5.68 -1.53
N PHE A 435 0.14 6.55 -2.01
CA PHE A 435 -1.22 6.62 -1.52
C PHE A 435 -2.04 5.38 -1.90
N VAL A 436 -1.93 4.92 -3.15
CA VAL A 436 -2.64 3.73 -3.63
C VAL A 436 -2.15 2.48 -2.89
N ASN A 437 -0.84 2.32 -2.72
CA ASN A 437 -0.26 1.19 -2.01
C ASN A 437 -0.68 1.17 -0.54
N ALA A 438 -0.59 2.31 0.15
CA ALA A 438 -1.02 2.41 1.55
C ALA A 438 -2.53 2.09 1.72
N PHE A 439 -3.35 2.52 0.77
CA PHE A 439 -4.78 2.25 0.78
C PHE A 439 -5.10 0.77 0.49
N ARG A 440 -4.35 0.14 -0.42
CA ARG A 440 -4.44 -1.29 -0.73
C ARG A 440 -4.05 -2.18 0.44
N THR A 441 -2.91 -1.90 1.09
CA THR A 441 -2.45 -2.65 2.26
C THR A 441 -3.49 -2.68 3.37
N ILE A 442 -4.27 -1.60 3.56
CA ILE A 442 -5.35 -1.59 4.55
C ILE A 442 -6.55 -2.44 4.13
N ILE A 443 -6.96 -2.36 2.86
CA ILE A 443 -8.22 -2.95 2.40
C ILE A 443 -8.07 -4.43 2.01
N LEU A 444 -6.98 -4.79 1.35
CA LEU A 444 -6.70 -6.14 0.86
C LEU A 444 -6.01 -6.98 1.94
N GLU A 445 -4.86 -6.49 2.44
CA GLU A 445 -4.07 -7.28 3.39
C GLU A 445 -4.65 -7.19 4.82
N GLY A 446 -5.53 -6.21 5.08
CA GLY A 446 -6.10 -6.00 6.41
C GLY A 446 -5.05 -5.60 7.46
N ILE A 447 -3.85 -5.18 7.04
CA ILE A 447 -2.77 -4.78 7.93
C ILE A 447 -2.54 -3.27 7.89
N THR A 448 -1.93 -2.75 8.95
CA THR A 448 -1.59 -1.34 9.01
C THR A 448 -0.33 -1.08 8.20
N PRO A 449 -0.33 -0.10 7.26
CA PRO A 449 0.86 0.25 6.48
C PRO A 449 2.05 0.61 7.37
N ARG A 450 3.24 0.41 6.82
CA ARG A 450 4.49 0.71 7.53
C ARG A 450 4.51 2.19 7.97
N PRO A 451 5.03 2.53 9.17
CA PRO A 451 5.19 3.93 9.60
C PRO A 451 5.90 4.81 8.57
N VAL A 452 6.86 4.23 7.85
CA VAL A 452 7.60 4.90 6.77
C VAL A 452 6.67 5.34 5.64
N VAL A 453 5.68 4.53 5.27
CA VAL A 453 4.70 4.84 4.22
C VAL A 453 3.81 6.00 4.67
N PHE A 454 3.37 6.03 5.93
CA PHE A 454 2.64 7.17 6.47
C PHE A 454 3.45 8.47 6.45
N CYS A 455 4.75 8.38 6.77
CA CYS A 455 5.68 9.51 6.68
C CYS A 455 5.86 9.99 5.24
N GLN A 456 6.05 9.06 4.28
CA GLN A 456 6.15 9.36 2.85
C GLN A 456 4.88 10.05 2.33
N CYS A 457 3.70 9.49 2.62
CA CYS A 457 2.40 10.07 2.25
C CYS A 457 2.24 11.50 2.78
N THR A 458 2.58 11.73 4.05
CA THR A 458 2.51 13.07 4.66
C THR A 458 3.51 14.03 4.06
N MET A 459 4.76 13.60 3.88
CA MET A 459 5.82 14.42 3.32
C MET A 459 5.45 14.88 1.91
N VAL A 460 5.03 13.95 1.05
CA VAL A 460 4.61 14.24 -0.33
C VAL A 460 3.40 15.19 -0.35
N ALA A 461 2.40 14.95 0.50
CA ALA A 461 1.23 15.82 0.60
C ALA A 461 1.59 17.25 1.03
N LEU A 462 2.42 17.40 2.07
CA LEU A 462 2.83 18.70 2.60
C LEU A 462 3.77 19.45 1.65
N VAL A 463 4.73 18.77 1.04
CA VAL A 463 5.62 19.37 0.02
C VAL A 463 4.79 19.91 -1.13
N MET A 464 3.83 19.12 -1.62
CA MET A 464 3.00 19.56 -2.75
C MET A 464 2.06 20.71 -2.39
N LEU A 465 1.48 20.68 -1.18
CA LEU A 465 0.71 21.81 -0.68
C LEU A 465 1.57 23.08 -0.53
N GLY A 466 2.81 22.92 -0.04
CA GLY A 466 3.77 24.02 0.10
C GLY A 466 4.10 24.66 -1.24
N ILE A 467 4.51 23.86 -2.22
CA ILE A 467 4.83 24.32 -3.59
C ILE A 467 3.60 24.99 -4.21
N GLY A 468 2.42 24.35 -4.14
CA GLY A 468 1.20 24.90 -4.69
C GLY A 468 0.76 26.21 -4.05
N SER A 469 0.88 26.31 -2.72
CA SER A 469 0.57 27.53 -1.99
C SER A 469 1.52 28.68 -2.34
N LEU A 470 2.81 28.40 -2.49
CA LEU A 470 3.82 29.41 -2.85
C LEU A 470 3.59 29.95 -4.26
N ILE A 471 3.38 29.07 -5.24
CA ILE A 471 3.11 29.46 -6.63
C ILE A 471 1.83 30.30 -6.68
N PHE A 472 0.74 29.80 -6.08
CA PHE A 472 -0.55 30.48 -6.10
C PHE A 472 -0.47 31.86 -5.43
N LYS A 473 0.23 31.97 -4.29
CA LYS A 473 0.42 33.25 -3.60
C LYS A 473 1.18 34.26 -4.44
N LYS A 474 2.17 33.81 -5.23
CA LYS A 474 2.96 34.68 -6.12
C LYS A 474 2.16 35.14 -7.34
N THR A 475 1.22 34.33 -7.82
CA THR A 475 0.46 34.62 -9.05
C THR A 475 -0.90 35.28 -8.82
N GLN A 476 -1.50 35.13 -7.64
CA GLN A 476 -2.90 35.50 -7.37
C GLN A 476 -3.23 36.97 -7.71
N ASP A 477 -2.30 37.89 -7.55
CA ASP A 477 -2.54 39.33 -7.77
C ASP A 477 -2.75 39.63 -9.25
N LYS A 478 -2.14 38.83 -10.13
CA LYS A 478 -2.24 38.99 -11.58
C LYS A 478 -3.52 38.41 -12.16
N PHE A 479 -4.24 37.54 -11.44
CA PHE A 479 -5.41 36.83 -12.00
C PHE A 479 -6.46 37.77 -12.57
N ILE A 480 -6.66 38.95 -11.97
CA ILE A 480 -7.70 39.90 -12.40
C ILE A 480 -7.47 40.47 -13.81
N PHE A 481 -6.24 40.39 -14.34
CA PHE A 481 -5.93 40.85 -15.70
C PHE A 481 -6.17 39.79 -16.78
N TYR A 482 -6.37 38.53 -16.38
CA TYR A 482 -6.45 37.38 -17.30
C TYR A 482 -7.81 36.65 -17.24
N ILE A 483 -8.62 36.92 -16.22
CA ILE A 483 -10.01 36.46 -16.09
C ILE A 483 -10.98 37.53 -16.56
#